data_AF-A0A971SU65-F1
#
_entry.id   AF-A0A971SU65-F1
#
_cell.length_a   1.000
_cell.length_b   1.000
_cell.length_c   1.000
_cell.angle_alpha   90.00
_cell.angle_beta   90.00
_cell.angle_gamma   90.00
#
_symmetry.space_group_name_H-M   'P 1'
#
loop_
_entity.id
_entity.type
_entity.pdbx_description
1 polymer ?
#
loop_
_entity_poly.entity_id
_entity_poly.type
_entity_poly.pdbx_seq_one_letter_code
_entity_poly.pdbx_strand_id
1 'polypeptide(L)'
;YLTSFQRISVKMAKNQNMTLNPSKISGLCGKLKCCLAYEKESYANLIDNLPKPGKKVFLEQGEAIVVSINIINQTFVAKLSDRRFIKSTVSDILTEEEYRRLCEQKAADANRQKEQHQEESAGVDSERNRPRSKRRRSSRSRNSRKKRSKPE
;
A
#
# COMPACT_ATOMS: atom_id res chain seq x y z
N TYR A 1 -28.46 30.81 -18.88
CA TYR A 1 -27.51 31.75 -19.49
C TYR A 1 -26.66 32.36 -18.37
N LEU A 2 -25.34 32.47 -18.54
CA LEU A 2 -24.46 33.13 -17.55
C LEU A 2 -24.48 34.64 -17.79
N THR A 3 -25.06 35.40 -16.86
CA THR A 3 -25.36 36.83 -17.01
C THR A 3 -24.27 37.76 -16.49
N SER A 4 -23.28 37.24 -15.75
CA SER A 4 -22.15 38.03 -15.26
C SER A 4 -20.84 37.25 -15.40
N PHE A 5 -19.81 37.94 -15.89
CA PHE A 5 -18.45 37.40 -15.96
C PHE A 5 -17.57 38.14 -14.96
N GLN A 6 -17.18 37.44 -13.91
CA GLN A 6 -16.17 37.94 -12.99
C GLN A 6 -14.80 37.92 -13.70
N ARG A 7 -13.94 38.90 -13.39
CA ARG A 7 -12.55 38.86 -13.87
C ARG A 7 -11.82 37.67 -13.25
N ILE A 8 -11.37 36.77 -14.10
CA ILE A 8 -10.63 35.57 -13.71
C ILE A 8 -9.15 35.93 -13.67
N SER A 9 -8.45 35.48 -12.63
CA SER A 9 -7.02 35.73 -12.46
C SER A 9 -6.23 34.44 -12.71
N VAL A 10 -4.97 34.58 -13.15
CA VAL A 10 -4.04 33.45 -13.30
C VAL A 10 -3.83 32.70 -11.97
N LYS A 11 -4.01 33.38 -10.84
CA LYS A 11 -3.98 32.77 -9.50
C LYS A 11 -5.08 31.71 -9.31
N MET A 12 -6.25 31.88 -9.92
CA MET A 12 -7.33 30.89 -9.83
C MET A 12 -6.96 29.58 -10.54
N ALA A 13 -6.30 29.68 -11.70
CA ALA A 13 -5.77 28.51 -12.41
C ALA A 13 -4.71 27.77 -11.56
N LYS A 14 -3.81 28.51 -10.89
CA LYS A 14 -2.82 27.90 -9.97
C LYS A 14 -3.48 27.16 -8.83
N ASN A 15 -4.48 27.77 -8.20
CA ASN A 15 -5.18 27.17 -7.06
C ASN A 15 -5.91 25.89 -7.47
N GLN A 16 -6.41 25.80 -8.70
CA GLN A 16 -7.04 24.61 -9.25
C GLN A 16 -6.05 23.58 -9.84
N ASN A 17 -4.75 23.72 -9.51
CA ASN A 17 -3.66 22.87 -10.01
C ASN A 17 -3.61 22.75 -11.54
N MET A 18 -4.09 23.77 -12.26
CA MET A 18 -3.95 23.85 -13.71
C MET A 18 -2.56 24.35 -14.11
N THR A 19 -1.97 23.72 -15.11
CA THR A 19 -0.69 24.14 -15.67
C THR A 19 -0.80 25.56 -16.25
N LEU A 20 0.21 26.40 -15.98
CA LEU A 20 0.25 27.81 -16.38
C LEU A 20 0.46 28.07 -17.88
N ASN A 21 0.25 27.06 -18.72
CA ASN A 21 0.41 27.18 -20.16
C ASN A 21 -0.80 27.94 -20.74
N PRO A 22 -0.60 29.08 -21.43
CA PRO A 22 -1.69 29.93 -21.91
C PRO A 22 -2.68 29.15 -22.80
N SER A 23 -2.21 28.22 -23.63
CA SER A 23 -3.08 27.38 -24.47
C SER A 23 -4.02 26.46 -23.68
N LYS A 24 -3.67 26.08 -22.44
CA LYS A 24 -4.50 25.19 -21.60
C LYS A 24 -5.50 25.96 -20.73
N ILE A 25 -5.16 27.19 -20.32
CA ILE A 25 -5.99 28.03 -19.43
C ILE A 25 -6.83 29.08 -20.18
N SER A 26 -6.46 29.43 -21.42
CA SER A 26 -7.22 30.33 -22.27
C SER A 26 -8.34 29.60 -23.01
N GLY A 27 -9.49 30.25 -23.13
CA GLY A 27 -10.59 29.82 -24.00
C GLY A 27 -10.41 30.32 -25.43
N LEU A 28 -11.28 29.85 -26.32
CA LEU A 28 -11.30 30.26 -27.74
C LEU A 28 -11.54 31.76 -27.94
N CYS A 29 -12.16 32.42 -26.94
CA CYS A 29 -12.37 33.86 -26.91
C CYS A 29 -11.13 34.68 -26.50
N GLY A 30 -9.96 34.04 -26.30
CA GLY A 30 -8.71 34.71 -25.93
C GLY A 30 -8.62 35.16 -24.46
N LYS A 31 -9.65 34.90 -23.65
CA LYS A 31 -9.69 35.15 -22.20
C LYS A 31 -9.51 33.84 -21.41
N LEU A 32 -9.22 33.93 -20.11
CA LEU A 32 -9.18 32.76 -19.23
C LEU A 32 -10.55 32.04 -19.20
N LYS A 33 -10.53 30.71 -19.09
CA LYS A 33 -11.74 29.88 -19.09
C LYS A 33 -12.71 30.28 -17.97
N CYS A 34 -13.97 30.55 -18.35
CA CYS A 34 -15.04 30.90 -17.41
C CYS A 34 -15.38 29.79 -16.40
N CYS A 35 -15.10 28.53 -16.75
CA CYS A 35 -15.24 27.38 -15.87
C CYS A 35 -14.42 27.52 -14.57
N LEU A 36 -13.27 28.19 -14.62
CA LEU A 36 -12.42 28.39 -13.43
C LEU A 36 -13.12 29.19 -12.33
N ALA A 37 -13.99 30.14 -12.70
CA ALA A 37 -14.76 30.89 -11.72
C ALA A 37 -15.91 30.07 -11.15
N TYR A 38 -16.62 29.34 -12.01
CA TYR A 38 -17.73 28.47 -11.64
C TYR A 38 -17.30 27.37 -10.66
N GLU A 39 -16.17 26.71 -10.94
CA GLU A 39 -15.69 25.58 -10.14
C GLU A 39 -14.96 26.01 -8.85
N LYS A 40 -14.66 27.30 -8.68
CA LYS A 40 -13.81 27.79 -7.59
C LYS A 40 -14.33 27.38 -6.20
N GLU A 41 -15.62 27.55 -5.96
CA GLU A 41 -16.24 27.26 -4.67
C GLU A 41 -16.27 25.76 -4.42
N SER A 42 -16.71 24.97 -5.40
CA SER A 42 -16.71 23.51 -5.32
C SER A 42 -15.29 22.98 -5.08
N TYR A 43 -14.30 23.52 -5.76
CA TYR A 43 -12.91 23.11 -5.61
C TYR A 43 -12.35 23.42 -4.21
N ALA A 44 -12.71 24.58 -3.63
CA ALA A 44 -12.33 24.92 -2.27
C ALA A 44 -12.90 23.92 -1.26
N ASN A 45 -14.19 23.61 -1.38
CA ASN A 45 -14.86 22.62 -0.53
C ASN A 45 -14.20 21.23 -0.66
N LEU A 46 -13.83 20.82 -1.87
CA LEU A 46 -13.16 19.54 -2.10
C LEU A 46 -11.76 19.48 -1.48
N ILE A 47 -11.01 20.59 -1.45
CA ILE A 47 -9.71 20.66 -0.77
C ILE A 47 -9.87 20.56 0.75
N ASP A 48 -10.85 21.27 1.31
CA ASP A 48 -11.04 21.36 2.77
C ASP A 48 -11.39 19.99 3.38
N ASN A 49 -12.03 19.11 2.62
CA ASN A 49 -12.32 17.73 3.03
C ASN A 49 -11.09 16.79 3.02
N LEU A 50 -9.99 17.17 2.34
CA LEU A 50 -8.82 16.31 2.17
C LEU A 50 -7.69 16.65 3.16
N PRO A 51 -6.94 15.66 3.64
CA PRO A 51 -5.80 15.92 4.52
C PRO A 51 -4.70 16.66 3.76
N LYS A 52 -4.13 17.70 4.37
CA LYS A 52 -3.02 18.47 3.77
C LYS A 52 -1.81 17.58 3.47
N PRO A 53 -1.10 17.82 2.35
CA PRO A 53 0.09 17.05 2.02
C PRO A 53 1.16 17.28 3.10
N GLY A 54 1.87 16.21 3.48
CA GLY A 54 2.86 16.21 4.56
C GLY A 54 2.28 15.93 5.96
N LYS A 55 0.95 15.87 6.14
CA LYS A 55 0.37 15.41 7.41
C LYS A 55 0.57 13.90 7.59
N LYS A 56 0.72 13.50 8.86
CA LYS A 56 0.64 12.10 9.29
C LYS A 56 -0.83 11.68 9.36
N VAL A 57 -1.13 10.50 8.84
CA VAL A 57 -2.45 9.87 8.86
C VAL A 57 -2.30 8.42 9.32
N PHE A 58 -3.30 7.93 10.05
CA PHE A 58 -3.37 6.54 10.50
C PHE A 58 -4.29 5.77 9.57
N LEU A 59 -3.78 4.68 9.01
CA LEU A 59 -4.52 3.78 8.13
C LEU A 59 -4.52 2.38 8.75
N GLU A 60 -5.42 1.52 8.30
CA GLU A 60 -5.48 0.13 8.78
C GLU A 60 -4.16 -0.62 8.59
N GLN A 61 -3.40 -0.26 7.55
CA GLN A 61 -2.12 -0.89 7.20
C GLN A 61 -0.96 -0.35 8.03
N GLY A 62 -1.09 0.83 8.64
CA GLY A 62 -0.04 1.46 9.44
C GLY A 62 -0.04 2.99 9.37
N GLU A 63 0.93 3.61 10.05
CA GLU A 63 1.18 5.04 9.98
C GLU A 63 1.72 5.45 8.60
N ALA A 64 1.17 6.53 8.04
CA ALA A 64 1.58 7.03 6.74
C ALA A 64 1.66 8.56 6.68
N ILE A 65 2.45 9.08 5.75
CA ILE A 65 2.57 10.52 5.47
C ILE A 65 1.96 10.80 4.10
N VAL A 66 1.04 11.77 4.02
CA VAL A 66 0.41 12.16 2.75
C VAL A 66 1.44 12.79 1.81
N VAL A 67 1.58 12.25 0.60
CA VAL A 67 2.54 12.71 -0.42
C VAL A 67 1.86 13.57 -1.48
N SER A 68 0.76 13.08 -2.02
CA SER A 68 0.02 13.75 -3.09
C SER A 68 -1.47 13.53 -2.92
N ILE A 69 -2.26 14.48 -3.40
CA ILE A 69 -3.72 14.48 -3.25
C ILE A 69 -4.34 14.63 -4.63
N ASN A 70 -5.42 13.90 -4.87
CA ASN A 70 -6.28 14.05 -6.02
C ASN A 70 -7.63 14.60 -5.56
N ILE A 71 -7.83 15.90 -5.79
CA ILE A 71 -8.97 16.67 -5.27
C ILE A 71 -10.29 16.25 -5.93
N ILE A 72 -10.26 16.00 -7.25
CA ILE A 72 -11.46 15.62 -8.01
C ILE A 72 -11.95 14.24 -7.60
N ASN A 73 -11.02 13.29 -7.45
CA ASN A 73 -11.37 11.92 -7.07
C ASN A 73 -11.47 11.72 -5.55
N GLN A 74 -11.32 12.77 -4.73
CA GLN A 74 -11.32 12.68 -3.27
C GLN A 74 -10.41 11.57 -2.71
N THR A 75 -9.24 11.40 -3.33
CA THR A 75 -8.26 10.36 -2.97
C THR A 75 -6.93 10.98 -2.66
N PHE A 76 -6.13 10.33 -1.81
CA PHE A 76 -4.76 10.73 -1.53
C PHE A 76 -3.83 9.53 -1.62
N VAL A 77 -2.56 9.81 -1.87
CA VAL A 77 -1.47 8.85 -1.84
C VAL A 77 -0.66 9.12 -0.58
N ALA A 78 -0.57 8.12 0.28
CA ALA A 78 0.23 8.17 1.50
C ALA A 78 1.40 7.20 1.43
N LYS A 79 2.53 7.61 2.01
CA LYS A 79 3.74 6.81 2.13
C LYS A 79 3.79 6.19 3.52
N LEU A 80 3.75 4.86 3.58
CA LEU A 80 3.91 4.08 4.82
C LEU A 80 5.35 4.13 5.32
N SER A 81 5.54 3.78 6.60
CA SER A 81 6.84 3.50 7.22
C SER A 81 7.67 2.47 6.42
N ASP A 82 6.99 1.47 5.84
CA ASP A 82 7.58 0.43 4.99
C ASP A 82 8.04 0.92 3.59
N ARG A 83 8.06 2.24 3.34
CA ARG A 83 8.36 2.88 2.04
C ARG A 83 7.39 2.54 0.91
N ARG A 84 6.31 1.83 1.19
CA ARG A 84 5.22 1.55 0.24
C ARG A 84 4.32 2.78 0.10
N PHE A 85 3.75 2.95 -1.09
CA PHE A 85 2.74 3.98 -1.34
C PHE A 85 1.37 3.30 -1.42
N ILE A 86 0.41 3.84 -0.67
CA ILE A 86 -0.97 3.38 -0.70
C ILE A 86 -1.88 4.52 -1.15
N LYS A 87 -2.89 4.17 -1.95
CA LYS A 87 -3.93 5.09 -2.35
C LYS A 87 -5.16 4.81 -1.49
N SER A 88 -5.63 5.84 -0.81
CA SER A 88 -6.77 5.76 0.12
C SER A 88 -7.67 6.99 -0.01
N THR A 89 -8.84 6.89 0.60
CA THR A 89 -9.88 7.94 0.66
C THR A 89 -9.97 8.52 2.08
N VAL A 90 -10.72 9.62 2.24
CA VAL A 90 -10.89 10.30 3.54
C VAL A 90 -11.51 9.36 4.58
N SER A 91 -12.42 8.47 4.16
CA SER A 91 -13.08 7.50 5.04
C SER A 91 -12.13 6.45 5.64
N ASP A 92 -10.97 6.23 5.02
CA ASP A 92 -9.99 5.23 5.47
C ASP A 92 -9.05 5.79 6.55
N ILE A 93 -9.17 7.08 6.88
CA ILE A 93 -8.37 7.73 7.93
C ILE A 93 -8.98 7.35 9.28
N LEU A 94 -8.21 6.63 10.09
CA LEU A 94 -8.62 6.26 11.44
C LEU A 94 -8.22 7.34 12.45
N THR A 95 -9.01 7.42 13.51
CA THR A 95 -8.62 8.16 14.71
C THR A 95 -7.49 7.44 15.45
N GLU A 96 -6.77 8.17 16.29
CA GLU A 96 -5.65 7.61 17.06
C GLU A 96 -6.10 6.46 17.99
N GLU A 97 -7.31 6.57 18.54
CA GLU A 97 -7.91 5.53 19.40
C GLU A 97 -8.25 4.26 18.62
N GLU A 98 -8.87 4.40 17.44
CA GLU A 98 -9.21 3.26 16.57
C GLU A 98 -7.93 2.57 16.05
N TYR A 99 -6.91 3.35 15.69
CA TYR A 99 -5.62 2.83 15.28
C TYR A 99 -4.93 2.05 16.40
N ARG A 100 -5.01 2.53 17.65
CA ARG A 100 -4.46 1.82 18.81
C ARG A 100 -5.14 0.47 19.04
N ARG A 101 -6.48 0.42 18.97
CA ARG A 101 -7.26 -0.82 19.09
C ARG A 101 -6.89 -1.84 18.01
N LEU A 102 -6.70 -1.38 16.77
CA LEU A 102 -6.24 -2.22 15.66
C LEU A 102 -4.85 -2.82 15.91
N CYS A 103 -3.92 -2.03 16.47
CA CYS A 103 -2.59 -2.52 16.82
C CYS A 103 -2.63 -3.58 17.93
N GLU A 104 -3.44 -3.35 18.97
CA GLU A 104 -3.63 -4.29 20.07
C GLU A 104 -4.22 -5.63 19.59
N GLN A 105 -5.24 -5.58 18.73
CA GLN A 105 -5.84 -6.78 18.13
C GLN A 105 -4.83 -7.57 17.30
N LYS A 106 -4.08 -6.89 16.41
CA LYS A 106 -3.03 -7.54 15.61
C LYS A 106 -1.94 -8.17 16.48
N ALA A 107 -1.59 -7.54 17.60
CA ALA A 107 -0.61 -8.09 18.54
C ALA A 107 -1.14 -9.35 19.25
N ALA A 108 -2.41 -9.36 19.66
CA ALA A 108 -3.07 -10.51 20.27
C ALA A 108 -3.18 -11.70 19.30
N ASP A 109 -3.56 -11.44 18.05
CA ASP A 109 -3.65 -12.48 17.01
C ASP A 109 -2.28 -13.06 16.65
N ALA A 110 -1.24 -12.22 16.58
CA ALA A 110 0.13 -12.68 16.34
C ALA A 110 0.66 -13.56 17.50
N ASN A 111 0.22 -13.31 18.74
CA ASN A 111 0.60 -14.13 19.88
C ASN A 111 -0.10 -15.50 19.85
N ARG A 112 -1.40 -15.54 19.52
CA ARG A 112 -2.15 -16.79 19.35
C ARG A 112 -1.56 -17.70 18.27
N GLN A 113 -1.11 -17.13 17.14
CA GLN A 113 -0.47 -17.89 16.07
C GLN A 113 0.90 -18.45 16.46
N LYS A 114 1.65 -17.75 17.32
CA LYS A 114 2.94 -18.24 17.85
C LYS A 114 2.77 -19.40 18.83
N GLU A 115 1.73 -19.36 19.66
CA GLU A 115 1.39 -20.44 20.59
C GLU A 115 1.03 -21.74 19.83
N GLN A 116 0.24 -21.63 18.75
CA GLN A 116 -0.16 -22.80 17.93
C GLN A 116 1.02 -23.44 17.17
N HIS A 117 1.95 -22.66 16.61
CA HIS A 117 3.13 -23.21 15.95
C HIS A 117 4.19 -23.78 16.93
N GLN A 118 4.23 -23.33 18.19
CA GLN A 118 5.11 -23.93 19.20
C GLN A 118 4.67 -25.35 19.59
N GLU A 119 3.36 -25.60 19.67
CA GLU A 119 2.83 -26.94 19.97
C GLU A 119 3.06 -27.94 18.82
N GLU A 120 2.95 -27.54 17.55
CA GLU A 120 3.24 -28.42 16.39
C GLU A 120 4.75 -28.73 16.23
N SER A 121 5.63 -27.78 16.53
CA SER A 121 7.09 -27.98 16.40
C SER A 121 7.70 -28.91 17.48
N ALA A 122 7.04 -29.06 18.63
CA ALA A 122 7.44 -30.02 19.68
C ALA A 122 7.04 -31.47 19.37
N GLY A 123 6.17 -31.71 18.38
CA GLY A 123 5.67 -33.04 18.02
C GLY A 123 6.55 -33.86 17.06
N VAL A 124 7.54 -33.26 16.40
CA VAL A 124 8.27 -33.90 15.27
C VAL A 124 9.61 -34.55 15.68
N ASP A 125 10.08 -34.41 16.92
CA ASP A 125 11.39 -34.96 17.36
C ASP A 125 11.34 -36.41 17.92
N SER A 126 10.20 -37.10 17.90
CA SER A 126 10.05 -38.42 18.56
C SER A 126 10.33 -39.66 17.68
N GLU A 127 10.52 -39.53 16.36
CA GLU A 127 10.73 -40.69 15.45
C GLU A 127 12.16 -40.87 14.91
N ARG A 128 13.18 -40.20 15.49
CA ARG A 128 14.59 -40.31 15.03
C ARG A 128 15.53 -41.12 15.93
N ASN A 129 15.00 -41.96 16.81
CA ASN A 129 15.84 -42.83 17.65
C ASN A 129 15.35 -44.29 17.67
N ARG A 130 15.37 -44.94 16.50
CA ARG A 130 15.37 -46.41 16.44
C ARG A 130 16.81 -46.92 16.51
N PRO A 131 17.19 -47.73 17.52
CA PRO A 131 18.53 -48.29 17.60
C PRO A 131 18.77 -49.25 16.44
N ARG A 132 19.84 -49.00 15.68
CA ARG A 132 20.28 -49.82 14.55
C ARG A 132 20.75 -51.18 15.09
N SER A 133 19.89 -52.19 15.01
CA SER A 133 20.22 -53.55 15.41
C SER A 133 21.39 -54.09 14.57
N LYS A 134 22.40 -54.63 15.27
CA LYS A 134 23.63 -55.20 14.70
C LYS A 134 23.29 -56.41 13.82
N ARG A 135 23.20 -56.23 12.50
CA ARG A 135 23.19 -57.35 11.55
C ARG A 135 24.63 -57.84 11.33
N ARG A 136 24.83 -59.10 11.72
CA ARG A 136 26.09 -59.86 11.67
C ARG A 136 26.63 -59.91 10.24
N ARG A 137 27.96 -59.76 10.13
CA ARG A 137 28.73 -60.04 8.92
C ARG A 137 28.54 -61.52 8.54
N SER A 138 28.10 -61.78 7.32
CA SER A 138 28.38 -63.04 6.63
C SER A 138 29.06 -62.74 5.30
N SER A 139 30.20 -63.39 5.13
CA SER A 139 31.08 -63.38 3.97
C SER A 139 30.49 -64.17 2.80
N ARG A 140 30.53 -63.63 1.58
CA ARG A 140 30.71 -64.34 0.30
C ARG A 140 30.67 -63.30 -0.83
N SER A 141 31.81 -62.99 -1.43
CA SER A 141 32.42 -63.65 -2.59
C SER A 141 32.02 -62.97 -3.90
N ARG A 142 33.04 -62.39 -4.56
CA ARG A 142 33.31 -62.28 -6.00
C ARG A 142 32.12 -62.61 -6.92
N ASN A 143 31.78 -61.73 -7.88
CA ASN A 143 32.41 -61.73 -9.20
C ASN A 143 31.85 -60.64 -10.15
N SER A 144 32.78 -59.95 -10.81
CA SER A 144 32.83 -59.66 -12.25
C SER A 144 31.67 -58.96 -13.02
N ARG A 145 32.13 -57.92 -13.74
CA ARG A 145 31.99 -57.66 -15.20
C ARG A 145 30.90 -56.71 -15.70
N LYS A 146 31.43 -55.63 -16.32
CA LYS A 146 31.10 -55.05 -17.65
C LYS A 146 29.69 -54.44 -17.80
N LYS A 147 29.46 -53.36 -18.55
CA LYS A 147 30.23 -52.55 -19.51
C LYS A 147 29.34 -51.32 -19.86
N ARG A 148 29.99 -50.20 -20.20
CA ARG A 148 29.65 -49.24 -21.30
C ARG A 148 28.35 -48.40 -21.19
N SER A 149 28.47 -47.07 -21.06
CA SER A 149 28.47 -46.00 -22.11
C SER A 149 27.07 -45.68 -22.64
N LYS A 150 26.59 -44.47 -22.91
CA LYS A 150 27.06 -43.06 -22.98
C LYS A 150 25.77 -42.17 -22.98
N PRO A 151 25.83 -40.83 -23.09
CA PRO A 151 24.74 -39.91 -22.74
C PRO A 151 23.82 -39.56 -23.92
N GLU A 152 22.70 -38.91 -23.59
CA GLU A 152 22.25 -37.63 -24.19
C GLU A 152 21.67 -36.75 -23.08
#